data_AF-A0A836JL65-F1
#
_entry.id   AF-A0A836JL65-F1
#
_cell.length_a   1.000
_cell.length_b   1.000
_cell.length_c   1.000
_cell.angle_alpha   90.00
_cell.angle_beta   90.00
_cell.angle_gamma   90.00
#
_symmetry.space_group_name_H-M   'P 1'
#
loop_
_entity.id
_entity.type
_entity.pdbx_description
1 polymer ?
#
loop_
_entity_poly.entity_id
_entity_poly.type
_entity_poly.pdbx_seq_one_letter_code
_entity_poly.pdbx_strand_id
1 'polypeptide(L)'
;MYNLYRNPNVQWDGELILGGSDNRLYLGDFTYVDVSKKGYWQFTLDKIKMKDKVLCENSCQAIVDTGTSLIIGPPTDITIINRLIGADHYNFTKGIFVNCNKIYNLPNIDFIVGGFRKLRLFSEDYIIKEIYNDEMVCMSAFVSDYQDESNPT
;
A
#
# COMPACT_ATOMS: atom_id res chain seq x y z
N MET A 1 -20.89 -5.19 -10.98
CA MET A 1 -19.74 -5.68 -10.19
C MET A 1 -18.57 -5.86 -11.14
N TYR A 2 -17.37 -5.42 -10.77
CA TYR A 2 -16.13 -5.78 -11.47
C TYR A 2 -15.10 -6.23 -10.43
N ASN A 3 -14.13 -7.05 -10.85
CA ASN A 3 -13.04 -7.54 -10.01
C ASN A 3 -11.70 -7.28 -10.72
N LEU A 4 -10.67 -6.96 -9.94
CA LEU A 4 -9.31 -6.77 -10.43
C LEU A 4 -8.36 -7.72 -9.69
N TYR A 5 -7.52 -8.40 -10.46
CA TYR A 5 -6.40 -9.19 -9.97
C TYR A 5 -5.09 -8.65 -10.55
N ARG A 6 -4.01 -8.66 -9.74
CA ARG A 6 -2.62 -8.41 -10.15
C ARG A 6 -1.69 -9.39 -9.39
N ASN A 7 -0.69 -9.90 -10.08
CA ASN A 7 0.40 -10.80 -9.67
C ASN A 7 1.77 -10.19 -10.03
N PRO A 8 2.41 -9.49 -9.08
CA PRO A 8 3.59 -8.65 -9.33
C PRO A 8 4.84 -9.41 -9.84
N ASN A 9 4.77 -10.73 -10.02
CA ASN A 9 5.88 -11.60 -10.43
C ASN A 9 5.87 -11.97 -11.93
N VAL A 10 4.94 -11.45 -12.75
CA VAL A 10 4.80 -11.85 -14.17
C VAL A 10 4.71 -10.63 -15.10
N GLN A 11 5.21 -10.78 -16.33
CA GLN A 11 5.34 -9.68 -17.32
C GLN A 11 4.00 -9.20 -17.91
N TRP A 12 2.99 -10.06 -17.96
CA TRP A 12 1.63 -9.73 -18.43
C TRP A 12 0.68 -9.98 -17.28
N ASP A 13 0.51 -8.94 -16.47
CA ASP A 13 -0.03 -9.13 -15.14
C ASP A 13 -1.18 -8.18 -14.79
N GLY A 14 -2.38 -8.66 -15.10
CA GLY A 14 -3.62 -8.08 -14.61
C GLY A 14 -4.82 -8.58 -15.38
N GLU A 15 -5.92 -8.85 -14.68
CA GLU A 15 -7.19 -9.20 -15.30
C GLU A 15 -8.32 -8.33 -14.74
N LEU A 16 -9.06 -7.67 -15.64
CA LEU A 16 -10.29 -6.96 -15.32
C LEU A 16 -11.49 -7.81 -15.72
N ILE A 17 -12.25 -8.26 -14.73
CA ILE A 17 -13.45 -9.07 -14.95
C ILE A 17 -14.67 -8.16 -14.83
N LEU A 18 -15.43 -8.02 -15.92
CA LEU A 18 -16.68 -7.26 -15.94
C LEU A 18 -17.87 -8.20 -15.70
N GLY A 19 -18.66 -7.91 -14.67
CA GLY A 19 -19.90 -8.63 -14.37
C GLY A 19 -19.76 -9.79 -13.37
N GLY A 20 -18.57 -10.03 -12.81
CA GLY A 20 -18.33 -11.19 -11.94
C GLY A 20 -16.97 -11.15 -11.24
N SER A 21 -16.56 -12.32 -10.74
CA SER A 21 -15.23 -12.62 -10.18
C SER A 21 -14.82 -14.03 -10.59
N ASP A 22 -13.52 -14.30 -10.68
CA ASP A 22 -12.98 -15.63 -10.97
C ASP A 22 -12.36 -16.25 -9.71
N ASN A 23 -12.92 -17.36 -9.25
CA ASN A 23 -12.48 -18.06 -8.04
C ASN A 23 -11.08 -18.69 -8.16
N ARG A 24 -10.50 -18.73 -9.35
CA ARG A 24 -9.11 -19.17 -9.57
C ARG A 24 -8.10 -18.10 -9.17
N LEU A 25 -8.53 -16.85 -9.03
CA LEU A 25 -7.66 -15.68 -8.78
C LEU A 25 -7.65 -15.23 -7.32
N TYR A 26 -8.40 -15.88 -6.44
CA TYR A 26 -8.41 -15.56 -5.01
C TYR A 26 -8.55 -16.82 -4.14
N LEU A 27 -8.14 -16.71 -2.89
CA LEU A 27 -8.27 -17.76 -1.89
C LEU A 27 -9.25 -17.34 -0.80
N GLY A 28 -10.12 -18.28 -0.40
CA GLY A 28 -11.13 -18.06 0.63
C GLY A 28 -12.28 -17.14 0.17
N ASP A 29 -13.04 -16.64 1.14
CA ASP A 29 -14.23 -15.83 0.87
C ASP A 29 -13.95 -14.33 0.88
N PHE A 30 -14.76 -13.60 0.10
CA PHE A 30 -14.75 -12.15 0.09
C PHE A 30 -15.19 -11.56 1.42
N THR A 31 -14.51 -10.49 1.83
CA THR A 31 -14.98 -9.60 2.90
C THR A 31 -15.49 -8.34 2.24
N TYR A 32 -16.78 -8.05 2.44
CA TYR A 32 -17.42 -6.84 1.91
C TYR A 32 -17.47 -5.75 2.98
N VAL A 33 -17.26 -4.52 2.54
CA VAL A 33 -17.44 -3.32 3.36
C VAL A 33 -18.21 -2.28 2.56
N ASP A 34 -18.99 -1.47 3.26
CA ASP A 34 -19.84 -0.46 2.63
C ASP A 34 -19.02 0.69 2.06
N VAL A 35 -19.48 1.20 0.92
CA VAL A 35 -18.97 2.46 0.36
C VAL A 35 -19.43 3.60 1.27
N SER A 36 -18.47 4.25 1.95
CA SER A 36 -18.76 5.29 2.94
C SER A 36 -19.14 6.63 2.29
N LYS A 37 -18.60 6.93 1.11
CA LYS A 37 -18.96 8.12 0.31
C LYS A 37 -18.89 7.80 -1.18
N LYS A 38 -19.99 8.05 -1.90
CA LYS A 38 -20.06 7.85 -3.35
C LYS A 38 -19.21 8.91 -4.08
N GLY A 39 -18.48 8.47 -5.11
CA GLY A 39 -17.58 9.28 -5.92
C GLY A 39 -16.28 8.54 -6.20
N TYR A 40 -15.67 8.00 -5.14
CA TYR A 40 -14.57 7.04 -5.19
C TYR A 40 -15.01 5.68 -4.64
N TRP A 41 -14.19 4.65 -4.83
CA TRP A 41 -14.30 3.39 -4.07
C TRP A 41 -13.77 3.59 -2.64
N GLN A 42 -14.45 4.48 -1.93
CA GLN A 42 -14.10 4.92 -0.59
C GLN A 42 -14.77 4.04 0.46
N PHE A 43 -14.04 3.61 1.47
CA PHE A 43 -14.54 2.80 2.58
C PHE A 43 -13.89 3.22 3.90
N THR A 44 -14.49 2.78 5.02
CA THR A 44 -13.91 2.97 6.35
C THR A 44 -12.83 1.92 6.59
N LEU A 45 -11.63 2.38 6.87
CA LEU A 45 -10.51 1.56 7.35
C LEU A 45 -10.48 1.67 8.88
N ASP A 46 -10.51 0.53 9.57
CA ASP A 46 -10.69 0.54 11.02
C ASP A 46 -9.43 1.00 11.73
N LYS A 47 -8.29 0.36 11.42
CA LYS A 47 -6.96 0.59 12.01
C LYS A 47 -5.87 0.10 11.07
N ILE A 48 -4.67 0.65 11.22
CA ILE A 48 -3.44 0.10 10.65
C ILE A 48 -2.52 -0.31 11.79
N LYS A 49 -1.93 -1.50 11.75
CA LYS A 49 -1.02 -1.99 12.79
C LYS A 49 0.33 -2.37 12.20
N MET A 50 1.40 -1.89 12.84
CA MET A 50 2.78 -2.21 12.46
C MET A 50 3.67 -2.19 13.70
N LYS A 51 4.30 -3.33 14.03
CA LYS A 51 5.02 -3.52 15.31
C LYS A 51 4.11 -3.16 16.51
N ASP A 52 4.57 -2.26 17.37
CA ASP A 52 3.87 -1.71 18.54
C ASP A 52 2.99 -0.49 18.21
N LYS A 53 2.94 -0.06 16.94
CA LYS A 53 2.18 1.12 16.52
C LYS A 53 0.81 0.75 15.98
N VAL A 54 -0.16 1.58 16.37
CA VAL A 54 -1.50 1.62 15.80
C VAL A 54 -1.65 2.99 15.17
N LEU A 55 -1.88 3.02 13.86
CA LEU A 55 -2.22 4.22 13.09
C LEU A 55 -3.70 4.17 12.75
N CYS A 56 -4.29 5.30 12.35
CA CYS A 56 -5.73 5.34 12.03
C CYS A 56 -6.58 4.81 13.21
N GLU A 57 -6.22 5.15 14.46
CA GLU A 57 -6.79 4.51 15.66
C GLU A 57 -8.30 4.74 15.84
N ASN A 58 -8.78 5.91 15.43
CA ASN A 58 -10.19 6.30 15.46
C ASN A 58 -10.91 5.98 14.13
N SER A 59 -10.36 5.04 13.36
CA SER A 59 -10.72 4.80 11.97
C SER A 59 -10.44 5.99 11.05
N CYS A 60 -10.35 5.72 9.77
CA CYS A 60 -10.05 6.70 8.74
C CYS A 60 -10.75 6.28 7.44
N GLN A 61 -10.64 7.14 6.42
CA GLN A 61 -11.18 6.86 5.10
C GLN A 61 -10.05 6.41 4.19
N ALA A 62 -10.30 5.37 3.41
CA ALA A 62 -9.38 4.86 2.41
C ALA A 62 -10.11 4.72 1.07
N ILE A 63 -9.37 4.84 -0.02
CA ILE A 63 -9.86 4.64 -1.39
C ILE A 63 -9.08 3.49 -2.00
N VAL A 64 -9.79 2.54 -2.63
CA VAL A 64 -9.15 1.59 -3.53
C VAL A 64 -9.03 2.23 -4.90
N ASP A 65 -7.84 2.68 -5.26
CA ASP A 65 -7.55 3.32 -6.54
C ASP A 65 -6.55 2.52 -7.36
N THR A 66 -7.05 1.87 -8.42
CA THR A 66 -6.22 1.06 -9.32
C THR A 66 -5.34 1.90 -10.25
N GLY A 67 -5.59 3.21 -10.32
CA GLY A 67 -4.81 4.19 -11.06
C GLY A 67 -3.61 4.75 -10.29
N THR A 68 -3.52 4.49 -8.98
CA THR A 68 -2.39 4.92 -8.14
C THR A 68 -1.46 3.73 -7.86
N SER A 69 -0.18 3.87 -8.17
CA SER A 69 0.81 2.80 -7.99
C SER A 69 1.32 2.62 -6.56
N LEU A 70 1.31 3.68 -5.75
CA LEU A 70 1.88 3.70 -4.39
C LEU A 70 0.79 3.81 -3.33
N ILE A 71 1.10 3.43 -2.09
CA ILE A 71 0.19 3.61 -0.96
C ILE A 71 0.39 5.01 -0.40
N ILE A 72 -0.60 5.87 -0.60
CA ILE A 72 -0.59 7.26 -0.16
C ILE A 72 -1.31 7.36 1.18
N GLY A 73 -0.73 8.13 2.11
CA GLY A 73 -1.36 8.38 3.41
C GLY A 73 -0.99 9.72 4.03
N PRO A 74 -1.59 10.06 5.18
CA PRO A 74 -1.26 11.26 5.92
C PRO A 74 0.24 11.32 6.25
N PRO A 75 0.88 12.51 6.14
CA PRO A 75 2.32 12.64 6.38
C PRO A 75 2.81 12.06 7.71
N THR A 76 2.02 12.20 8.79
CA THR A 76 2.35 11.67 10.12
C THR A 76 2.46 10.15 10.12
N ASP A 77 1.48 9.48 9.51
CA ASP A 77 1.38 8.02 9.49
C ASP A 77 2.47 7.43 8.58
N ILE A 78 2.69 8.04 7.41
CA ILE A 78 3.74 7.64 6.47
C ILE A 78 5.13 7.82 7.09
N THR A 79 5.37 8.92 7.80
CA THR A 79 6.64 9.14 8.50
C THR A 79 6.89 8.06 9.55
N ILE A 80 5.86 7.65 10.29
CA ILE A 80 5.97 6.55 11.27
C ILE A 80 6.31 5.23 10.56
N ILE A 81 5.58 4.89 9.48
CA ILE A 81 5.81 3.66 8.71
C ILE A 81 7.24 3.62 8.18
N ASN A 82 7.68 4.67 7.49
CA ASN A 82 9.01 4.75 6.89
C ASN A 82 10.12 4.70 7.95
N ARG A 83 9.92 5.31 9.12
CA ARG A 83 10.85 5.19 10.25
C ARG A 83 10.92 3.76 10.81
N LEU A 84 9.80 3.04 10.90
CA LEU A 84 9.76 1.67 11.45
C LEU A 84 10.46 0.63 10.56
N ILE A 85 10.53 0.90 9.25
CA ILE A 85 11.28 0.08 8.27
C ILE A 85 12.72 0.58 8.07
N GLY A 86 13.09 1.71 8.68
CA GLY A 86 14.41 2.31 8.53
C GLY A 86 14.64 2.85 7.11
N ALA A 87 13.59 3.34 6.46
CA ALA A 87 13.70 3.99 5.18
C ALA A 87 14.10 5.47 5.34
N ASP A 88 14.92 5.96 4.43
CA ASP A 88 15.42 7.33 4.45
C ASP A 88 15.50 7.91 3.03
N HIS A 89 15.59 9.23 2.96
CA HIS A 89 15.86 9.94 1.71
C HIS A 89 17.35 9.81 1.37
N TYR A 90 17.65 9.33 0.17
CA TYR A 90 18.99 9.48 -0.39
C TYR A 90 19.08 10.83 -1.10
N ASN A 91 20.14 11.59 -0.80
CA ASN A 91 20.36 13.00 -1.20
C ASN A 91 20.23 13.32 -2.71
N PHE A 92 20.04 12.34 -3.59
CA PHE A 92 20.08 12.51 -5.05
C PHE A 92 18.85 11.96 -5.79
N THR A 93 17.87 11.38 -5.11
CA THR A 93 16.71 10.72 -5.74
C THR A 93 15.40 11.10 -5.05
N LYS A 94 14.37 11.43 -5.83
CA LYS A 94 13.00 11.52 -5.32
C LYS A 94 12.52 10.12 -4.95
N GLY A 95 12.70 9.73 -3.70
CA GLY A 95 12.28 8.42 -3.20
C GLY A 95 12.67 8.22 -1.73
N ILE A 96 12.07 7.20 -1.11
CA ILE A 96 12.32 6.78 0.26
C ILE A 96 12.78 5.33 0.20
N PHE A 97 14.02 5.07 0.59
CA PHE A 97 14.68 3.79 0.30
C PHE A 97 15.10 3.06 1.57
N VAL A 98 15.12 1.72 1.50
CA VAL A 98 15.62 0.82 2.53
C VAL A 98 16.86 0.08 2.05
N ASN A 99 17.62 -0.48 2.99
CA ASN A 99 18.69 -1.42 2.64
C ASN A 99 18.08 -2.73 2.11
N CYS A 100 18.33 -3.05 0.83
CA CYS A 100 17.84 -4.26 0.18
C CYS A 100 18.14 -5.56 0.93
N ASN A 101 19.27 -5.64 1.64
CA ASN A 101 19.66 -6.83 2.41
C ASN A 101 18.83 -7.04 3.69
N LYS A 102 18.01 -6.05 4.07
CA LYS A 102 17.18 -6.10 5.29
C LYS A 102 15.71 -6.34 5.03
N ILE A 103 15.27 -6.46 3.77
CA ILE A 103 13.85 -6.56 3.39
C ILE A 103 13.13 -7.63 4.20
N TYR A 104 13.62 -8.86 4.17
CA TYR A 104 13.00 -10.01 4.85
C TYR A 104 12.96 -9.89 6.40
N ASN A 105 13.61 -8.89 6.98
CA ASN A 105 13.59 -8.59 8.42
C ASN A 105 12.67 -7.38 8.75
N LEU A 106 12.09 -6.73 7.75
CA LEU A 106 11.18 -5.63 7.96
C LEU A 106 9.83 -6.14 8.52
N PRO A 107 9.16 -5.34 9.37
CA PRO A 107 7.91 -5.78 9.99
C PRO A 107 6.76 -5.84 8.98
N ASN A 108 5.83 -6.77 9.20
CA ASN A 108 4.57 -6.75 8.46
C ASN A 108 3.71 -5.55 8.87
N ILE A 109 2.82 -5.13 7.97
CA ILE A 109 1.79 -4.12 8.21
C ILE A 109 0.42 -4.74 7.97
N ASP A 110 -0.48 -4.56 8.94
CA ASP A 110 -1.84 -5.08 8.91
C ASP A 110 -2.85 -3.94 8.75
N PHE A 111 -3.63 -3.97 7.68
CA PHE A 111 -4.80 -3.11 7.49
C PHE A 111 -6.03 -3.86 8.01
N ILE A 112 -6.72 -3.29 9.00
CA ILE A 112 -7.92 -3.88 9.59
C ILE A 112 -9.15 -3.25 8.95
N VAL A 113 -10.01 -4.11 8.39
CA VAL A 113 -11.21 -3.70 7.66
C VAL A 113 -12.42 -4.54 8.09
N GLY A 114 -13.61 -3.92 8.13
CA GLY A 114 -14.84 -4.59 8.54
C GLY A 114 -14.85 -5.03 10.01
N GLY A 115 -14.02 -4.44 10.86
CA GLY A 115 -13.88 -4.71 12.28
C GLY A 115 -13.02 -5.92 12.66
N PHE A 116 -12.77 -6.85 11.73
CA PHE A 116 -12.05 -8.10 12.03
C PHE A 116 -11.06 -8.57 10.98
N ARG A 117 -11.26 -8.23 9.69
CA ARG A 117 -10.43 -8.77 8.61
C ARG A 117 -9.09 -8.05 8.59
N LYS A 118 -8.01 -8.83 8.70
CA LYS A 118 -6.64 -8.33 8.52
C LYS A 118 -6.20 -8.56 7.09
N LEU A 119 -5.89 -7.50 6.38
CA LEU A 119 -5.17 -7.52 5.12
C LEU A 119 -3.70 -7.23 5.43
N ARG A 120 -2.90 -8.29 5.49
CA ARG A 120 -1.48 -8.21 5.83
C ARG A 120 -0.67 -8.00 4.57
N LEU A 121 0.25 -7.03 4.60
CA LEU A 121 1.36 -6.94 3.67
C LEU A 121 2.63 -7.40 4.38
N PHE A 122 3.32 -8.36 3.78
CA PHE A 122 4.67 -8.74 4.13
C PHE A 122 5.67 -7.73 3.57
N SER A 123 6.91 -7.77 4.05
CA SER A 123 7.95 -6.83 3.63
C SER A 123 8.16 -6.77 2.12
N GLU A 124 8.02 -7.90 1.45
CA GLU A 124 8.19 -8.06 0.02
C GLU A 124 7.03 -7.47 -0.78
N ASP A 125 5.84 -7.32 -0.16
CA ASP A 125 4.66 -6.77 -0.81
C ASP A 125 4.71 -5.23 -0.88
N TYR A 126 5.41 -4.59 0.07
CA TYR A 126 5.46 -3.12 0.17
C TYR A 126 6.84 -2.52 -0.10
N ILE A 127 7.85 -3.32 -0.44
CA ILE A 127 9.16 -2.85 -0.91
C ILE A 127 9.30 -3.12 -2.41
N ILE A 128 9.42 -2.03 -3.17
CA ILE A 128 9.59 -2.05 -4.63
C ILE A 128 11.08 -2.18 -4.93
N LYS A 129 11.47 -3.22 -5.67
CA LYS A 129 12.85 -3.47 -6.09
C LYS A 129 13.01 -3.01 -7.54
N GLU A 130 13.95 -2.10 -7.79
CA GLU A 130 14.28 -1.63 -9.13
C GLU A 130 15.78 -1.69 -9.36
N ILE A 131 16.20 -1.75 -10.62
CA ILE A 131 17.61 -1.60 -11.01
C ILE A 131 17.78 -0.17 -11.52
N TYR A 132 18.63 0.61 -10.84
CA TYR A 132 18.98 1.97 -11.22
C TYR A 132 20.50 2.05 -11.41
N ASN A 133 20.96 2.45 -12.59
CA ASN A 133 22.39 2.49 -12.94
C ASN A 133 23.13 1.18 -12.60
N ASP A 134 22.56 0.02 -12.98
CA ASP A 134 23.08 -1.32 -12.70
C ASP A 134 23.16 -1.72 -11.21
N GLU A 135 22.62 -0.89 -10.31
CA GLU A 135 22.51 -1.20 -8.87
C GLU A 135 21.05 -1.48 -8.48
N MET A 136 20.83 -2.48 -7.62
CA MET A 136 19.51 -2.74 -7.06
C MET A 136 19.19 -1.71 -5.99
N VAL A 137 18.10 -0.96 -6.21
CA VAL A 137 17.51 -0.04 -5.24
C VAL A 137 16.21 -0.61 -4.70
N CYS A 138 15.94 -0.38 -3.42
CA CYS A 138 14.77 -0.90 -2.73
C CYS A 138 13.99 0.26 -2.11
N MET A 139 12.86 0.58 -2.72
CA MET A 139 12.03 1.74 -2.40
C MET A 139 10.82 1.32 -1.56
N SER A 140 10.45 2.15 -0.59
CA SER A 140 9.19 2.02 0.14
C SER A 140 8.01 2.34 -0.78
N ALA A 141 6.97 1.50 -0.78
CA ALA A 141 5.73 1.79 -1.48
C ALA A 141 4.87 2.87 -0.79
N PHE A 142 5.29 3.36 0.39
CA PHE A 142 4.55 4.33 1.20
C PHE A 142 5.04 5.76 0.97
N VAL A 143 4.14 6.62 0.49
CA VAL A 143 4.42 8.04 0.23
C VAL A 143 3.39 8.94 0.90
N SER A 144 3.83 10.12 1.32
CA SER A 144 2.95 11.11 1.92
C SER A 144 2.10 11.78 0.86
N ASP A 145 0.87 12.10 1.22
CA ASP A 145 -0.07 12.92 0.45
C ASP A 145 0.50 14.27 -0.02
N TYR A 146 1.51 14.82 0.68
CA TYR A 146 2.05 16.18 0.48
C TYR A 146 1.88 16.69 -0.95
N GLN A 147 0.83 17.50 -1.15
CA GLN A 147 0.79 18.43 -2.26
C GLN A 147 1.99 19.35 -2.10
N ASP A 148 2.83 19.38 -3.11
CA ASP A 148 3.88 20.38 -3.22
C ASP A 148 3.19 21.74 -3.40
N GLU A 149 2.91 22.45 -2.30
CA GLU A 149 2.34 23.81 -2.32
C GLU A 149 3.25 24.81 -3.07
N SER A 150 4.43 24.39 -3.53
CA SER A 150 5.33 25.20 -4.35
C SER A 150 5.00 25.21 -5.85
N ASN A 151 4.01 24.45 -6.34
CA ASN A 151 3.63 24.49 -7.76
C ASN A 151 2.13 24.24 -8.00
N PRO A 152 1.27 25.28 -7.88
CA PRO A 152 -0.12 25.19 -8.31
C PRO A 152 -0.16 25.14 -9.85
N THR A 153 -0.73 24.06 -10.40
CA THR A 153 -1.12 23.97 -11.82
C THR A 153 -2.09 25.07 -12.22
#